data_AF-A0A421J3Q3-F1
#
_entry.id   AF-A0A421J3Q3-F1
#
_cell.length_a   1.000
_cell.length_b   1.000
_cell.length_c   1.000
_cell.angle_alpha   90.00
_cell.angle_beta   90.00
_cell.angle_gamma   90.00
#
_symmetry.space_group_name_H-M   'P 1'
#
loop_
_entity.id
_entity.type
_entity.pdbx_description
1 polymer ?
#
loop_
_entity_poly.entity_id
_entity_poly.type
_entity_poly.pdbx_seq_one_letter_code
_entity_poly.pdbx_strand_id
1 'polypeptide(L)'
;MDLSNLSSDLPAAPSVQQQAAERLSRELALEFKTAANAVAALYNSHEPEEAKSEFSNAAKAVTRLYRLANKKSVSAADQGYTDCLDDLLLAIANGDDIEDWALTRRAEIRKQDQEDLEERDKNSEVASSPVTECIPELVAPPLENSRLPNHVFSAPAQLAAPQHFYPGIPPPSVAHSVKQRASIRRKPRKEGKKEEWKDGSDSDSDSGRKRRKKKEE
;
A
#
# COMPACT_ATOMS: atom_id res chain seq x y z
N MET A 1 -36.48 -27.00 -26.15
CA MET A 1 -36.03 -25.61 -26.34
C MET A 1 -34.53 -25.64 -26.27
N ASP A 2 -33.85 -25.45 -27.40
CA ASP A 2 -32.38 -25.51 -27.45
C ASP A 2 -31.80 -24.22 -26.89
N LEU A 3 -31.18 -24.32 -25.72
CA LEU A 3 -30.58 -23.20 -24.99
C LEU A 3 -29.16 -22.85 -25.49
N SER A 4 -28.62 -23.64 -26.43
CA SER A 4 -27.23 -23.60 -26.89
C SER A 4 -26.87 -22.36 -27.72
N ASN A 5 -27.86 -21.57 -28.16
CA ASN A 5 -27.64 -20.40 -29.03
C ASN A 5 -27.68 -19.06 -28.28
N LEU A 6 -27.88 -19.04 -26.96
CA LEU A 6 -27.89 -17.80 -26.17
C LEU A 6 -26.49 -17.23 -25.94
N SER A 7 -25.45 -18.07 -25.99
CA SER A 7 -24.06 -17.65 -25.77
C SER A 7 -23.41 -17.00 -27.01
N SER A 8 -23.91 -17.27 -28.21
CA SER A 8 -23.28 -16.85 -29.48
C SER A 8 -23.78 -15.51 -30.01
N ASP A 9 -24.90 -15.00 -29.48
CA ASP A 9 -25.56 -13.77 -29.97
C ASP A 9 -25.32 -12.56 -29.04
N LEU A 10 -24.50 -12.74 -28.01
CA LEU A 10 -24.02 -11.62 -27.21
C LEU A 10 -22.80 -11.02 -27.94
N PRO A 11 -22.82 -9.72 -28.27
CA PRO A 11 -21.63 -9.09 -28.82
C PRO A 11 -20.46 -9.33 -27.86
N ALA A 12 -19.31 -9.75 -28.39
CA ALA A 12 -18.05 -9.74 -27.67
C ALA A 12 -17.73 -8.28 -27.32
N ALA A 13 -18.38 -7.77 -26.26
CA ALA A 13 -18.13 -6.45 -25.77
C ALA A 13 -16.67 -6.48 -25.33
N PRO A 14 -15.77 -5.65 -25.90
CA PRO A 14 -14.47 -5.46 -25.27
C PRO A 14 -14.79 -5.12 -23.82
N SER A 15 -14.29 -5.95 -22.90
CA SER A 15 -14.73 -5.89 -21.50
C SER A 15 -14.59 -4.44 -21.07
N VAL A 16 -15.61 -3.90 -20.38
CA VAL A 16 -15.59 -2.50 -19.89
C VAL A 16 -14.26 -2.18 -19.18
N GLN A 17 -13.63 -3.22 -18.62
CA GLN A 17 -12.29 -3.23 -18.05
C GLN A 17 -11.14 -2.96 -19.05
N GLN A 18 -11.11 -3.55 -20.25
CA GLN A 18 -10.09 -3.24 -21.27
C GLN A 18 -10.13 -1.76 -21.69
N GLN A 19 -11.32 -1.22 -21.93
CA GLN A 19 -11.46 0.20 -22.25
C GLN A 19 -11.05 1.10 -21.07
N ALA A 20 -11.33 0.68 -19.83
CA ALA A 20 -10.88 1.40 -18.64
C ALA A 20 -9.36 1.35 -18.48
N ALA A 21 -8.73 0.20 -18.74
CA ALA A 21 -7.28 0.01 -18.67
C ALA A 21 -6.55 0.87 -19.72
N GLU A 22 -7.07 0.96 -20.95
CA GLU A 22 -6.54 1.86 -21.97
C GLU A 22 -6.72 3.34 -21.64
N ARG A 23 -7.84 3.71 -21.02
CA ARG A 23 -8.04 5.07 -20.54
C ARG A 23 -7.03 5.43 -19.46
N LEU A 24 -6.86 4.54 -18.48
CA LEU A 24 -5.85 4.70 -17.43
C LEU A 24 -4.43 4.76 -17.99
N SER A 25 -4.10 3.97 -19.02
CA SER A 25 -2.77 4.01 -19.63
C SER A 25 -2.49 5.33 -20.34
N ARG A 26 -3.47 5.85 -21.08
CA ARG A 26 -3.38 7.19 -21.71
C ARG A 26 -3.28 8.30 -20.66
N GLU A 27 -4.11 8.24 -19.63
CA GLU A 27 -4.10 9.22 -18.53
C GLU A 27 -2.76 9.22 -17.79
N LEU A 28 -2.19 8.03 -17.53
CA LEU A 28 -0.88 7.88 -16.91
C LEU A 28 0.24 8.49 -17.76
N ALA A 29 0.21 8.30 -19.08
CA ALA A 29 1.20 8.88 -19.99
C ALA A 29 1.10 10.42 -20.02
N LEU A 30 -0.11 10.97 -20.00
CA LEU A 30 -0.34 12.42 -19.93
C LEU A 30 0.12 13.01 -18.60
N GLU A 31 -0.18 12.35 -17.47
CA GLU A 31 0.29 12.77 -16.15
C GLU A 31 1.80 12.65 -16.02
N PHE A 32 2.43 11.64 -16.64
CA PHE A 32 3.88 11.51 -16.69
C PHE A 32 4.52 12.71 -17.41
N LYS A 33 3.99 13.07 -18.58
CA LYS A 33 4.45 14.25 -19.32
C LYS A 33 4.24 15.55 -18.53
N THR A 34 3.10 15.68 -17.86
CA THR A 34 2.80 16.84 -17.00
C THR A 34 3.78 16.93 -15.84
N ALA A 35 4.06 15.82 -15.16
CA ALA A 35 5.02 15.76 -14.07
C ALA A 35 6.45 16.07 -14.53
N ALA A 36 6.88 15.50 -15.66
CA ALA A 36 8.19 15.77 -16.24
C ALA A 36 8.36 17.26 -16.59
N ASN A 37 7.35 17.87 -17.21
CA ASN A 37 7.35 19.29 -17.53
C ASN A 37 7.39 20.17 -16.27
N ALA A 38 6.63 19.82 -15.23
CA ALA A 38 6.63 20.58 -13.96
C ALA A 38 7.98 20.48 -13.23
N VAL A 39 8.64 19.31 -13.26
CA VAL A 39 9.98 19.13 -12.71
C VAL A 39 11.02 19.90 -13.53
N ALA A 40 10.90 19.91 -14.86
CA ALA A 40 11.77 20.72 -15.72
C ALA A 40 11.58 22.22 -15.47
N ALA A 41 10.34 22.68 -15.29
CA ALA A 41 10.04 24.07 -14.94
C ALA A 41 10.66 24.47 -13.60
N LEU A 42 10.55 23.60 -12.58
CA LEU A 42 11.22 23.80 -11.30
C LEU A 42 12.75 23.92 -11.46
N TYR A 43 13.37 23.06 -12.27
CA TYR A 43 14.82 23.12 -12.51
C TYR A 43 15.26 24.41 -13.21
N ASN A 44 14.42 24.93 -14.11
CA ASN A 44 14.69 26.16 -14.85
C ASN A 44 14.30 27.43 -14.07
N SER A 45 13.69 27.30 -12.89
CA SER A 45 13.33 28.44 -12.04
C SER A 45 14.58 28.98 -11.33
N HIS A 46 14.91 30.24 -11.58
CA HIS A 46 16.09 30.90 -10.99
C HIS A 46 15.73 31.79 -9.79
N GLU A 47 14.46 32.17 -9.65
CA GLU A 47 13.98 33.00 -8.54
C GLU A 47 13.41 32.16 -7.39
N PRO A 48 13.72 32.48 -6.13
CA PRO A 48 13.34 31.66 -4.98
C PRO A 48 11.83 31.62 -4.72
N GLU A 49 11.08 32.66 -5.10
CA GLU A 49 9.61 32.68 -4.96
C GLU A 49 8.92 31.84 -6.06
N GLU A 50 9.42 31.91 -7.30
CA GLU A 50 8.95 31.07 -8.39
C GLU A 50 9.26 29.60 -8.12
N ALA A 51 10.47 29.31 -7.63
CA ALA A 51 10.90 27.96 -7.25
C ALA A 51 9.98 27.30 -6.21
N LYS A 52 9.47 28.03 -5.22
CA LYS A 52 8.51 27.49 -4.24
C LYS A 52 7.18 27.12 -4.90
N SER A 53 6.70 27.96 -5.81
CA SER A 53 5.44 27.74 -6.51
C SER A 53 5.54 26.56 -7.48
N GLU A 54 6.64 26.48 -8.23
CA GLU A 54 6.94 25.38 -9.15
C GLU A 54 7.23 24.08 -8.40
N PHE A 55 7.86 24.15 -7.23
CA PHE A 55 8.06 22.98 -6.37
C PHE A 55 6.72 22.40 -5.91
N SER A 56 5.79 23.26 -5.47
CA SER A 56 4.44 22.82 -5.10
C SER A 56 3.71 22.20 -6.30
N ASN A 57 3.87 22.78 -7.49
CA ASN A 57 3.26 22.29 -8.72
C ASN A 57 3.83 20.92 -9.12
N ALA A 58 5.16 20.78 -9.15
CA ALA A 58 5.86 19.53 -9.42
C ALA A 58 5.47 18.45 -8.40
N ALA A 59 5.46 18.77 -7.11
CA ALA A 59 5.05 17.83 -6.06
C ALA A 59 3.61 17.34 -6.25
N LYS A 60 2.67 18.23 -6.63
CA LYS A 60 1.29 17.86 -6.93
C LYS A 60 1.21 16.95 -8.16
N ALA A 61 1.95 17.26 -9.22
CA ALA A 61 1.97 16.46 -10.46
C ALA A 61 2.53 15.06 -10.20
N VAL A 62 3.67 14.95 -9.51
CA VAL A 62 4.28 13.66 -9.13
C VAL A 62 3.36 12.86 -8.22
N THR A 63 2.69 13.51 -7.26
CA THR A 63 1.71 12.84 -6.38
C THR A 63 0.53 12.28 -7.18
N ARG A 64 0.02 13.02 -8.17
CA ARG A 64 -1.06 12.56 -9.06
C ARG A 64 -0.60 11.37 -9.90
N LEU A 65 0.57 11.48 -10.53
CA LEU A 65 1.18 10.39 -11.29
C LEU A 65 1.31 9.12 -10.45
N TYR A 66 1.85 9.22 -9.23
CA TYR A 66 1.99 8.08 -8.33
C TYR A 66 0.64 7.43 -7.98
N ARG A 67 -0.36 8.25 -7.63
CA ARG A 67 -1.72 7.74 -7.35
C ARG A 67 -2.32 7.03 -8.54
N LEU A 68 -2.13 7.55 -9.74
CA LEU A 68 -2.66 6.98 -10.97
C LEU A 68 -1.91 5.67 -11.32
N ALA A 69 -0.59 5.65 -11.16
CA ALA A 69 0.23 4.45 -11.31
C ALA A 69 -0.22 3.32 -10.38
N ASN A 70 -0.46 3.62 -9.09
CA ASN A 70 -0.98 2.64 -8.15
C ASN A 70 -2.39 2.16 -8.50
N LYS A 71 -3.26 3.05 -9.01
CA LYS A 71 -4.58 2.62 -9.51
C LYS A 71 -4.45 1.65 -10.67
N LYS A 72 -3.52 1.91 -11.61
CA LYS A 72 -3.26 1.02 -12.73
C LYS A 72 -2.70 -0.33 -12.27
N SER A 73 -1.80 -0.35 -11.30
CA SER A 73 -1.23 -1.61 -10.80
C SER A 73 -2.27 -2.47 -10.09
N VAL A 74 -3.12 -1.86 -9.24
CA VAL A 74 -4.23 -2.57 -8.59
C VAL A 74 -5.21 -3.09 -9.64
N SER A 75 -5.59 -2.25 -10.61
CA SER A 75 -6.47 -2.67 -11.70
C SER A 75 -5.89 -3.80 -12.56
N ALA A 76 -4.57 -3.83 -12.76
CA ALA A 76 -3.91 -4.92 -13.49
C ALA A 76 -3.91 -6.22 -12.69
N ALA A 77 -3.73 -6.16 -11.37
CA ALA A 77 -3.85 -7.32 -10.50
C ALA A 77 -5.30 -7.86 -10.50
N ASP A 78 -6.29 -6.98 -10.37
CA ASP A 78 -7.70 -7.35 -10.43
C ASP A 78 -8.04 -8.04 -11.76
N GLN A 79 -7.51 -7.53 -12.87
CA GLN A 79 -7.66 -8.17 -14.19
C GLN A 79 -6.99 -9.54 -14.26
N GLY A 80 -5.76 -9.67 -13.76
CA GLY A 80 -5.07 -10.98 -13.73
C GLY A 80 -5.82 -12.02 -12.90
N TYR A 81 -6.50 -11.61 -11.83
CA TYR A 81 -7.36 -12.51 -11.07
C TYR A 81 -8.62 -12.93 -11.85
N THR A 82 -9.25 -12.02 -12.59
CA THR A 82 -10.40 -12.40 -13.42
C THR A 82 -10.01 -13.33 -14.55
N ASP A 83 -8.87 -13.08 -15.19
CA ASP A 83 -8.35 -13.94 -16.26
C ASP A 83 -8.07 -15.35 -15.72
N CYS A 84 -7.51 -15.47 -14.51
CA CYS A 84 -7.30 -16.76 -13.85
C CYS A 84 -8.62 -17.47 -13.52
N LEU A 85 -9.68 -16.74 -13.19
CA LEU A 85 -11.00 -17.34 -12.95
C LEU A 85 -11.62 -17.84 -14.25
N ASP A 86 -11.46 -17.10 -15.35
CA ASP A 86 -11.93 -17.54 -16.67
C ASP A 86 -11.20 -18.80 -17.14
N ASP A 87 -9.87 -18.87 -16.95
CA ASP A 87 -9.07 -20.07 -17.21
C ASP A 87 -9.55 -21.27 -16.36
N LEU A 88 -9.84 -21.05 -15.08
CA LEU A 88 -10.33 -22.10 -14.18
C LEU A 88 -11.73 -22.58 -14.58
N LEU A 89 -12.63 -21.67 -14.94
CA LEU A 89 -13.96 -22.00 -15.43
C LEU A 89 -13.88 -22.80 -16.74
N LEU A 90 -12.92 -22.48 -17.60
CA LEU A 90 -12.67 -23.22 -18.83
C LEU A 90 -12.17 -24.64 -18.55
N ALA A 91 -11.23 -24.83 -17.61
CA ALA A 91 -10.77 -26.15 -17.19
C ALA A 91 -11.92 -27.01 -16.64
N ILE A 92 -12.80 -26.41 -15.81
CA ILE A 92 -14.00 -27.09 -15.28
C ILE A 92 -14.95 -27.48 -16.41
N ALA A 93 -15.17 -26.59 -17.39
CA ALA A 93 -16.06 -26.86 -18.52
C ALA A 93 -15.54 -27.99 -19.42
N ASN A 94 -14.22 -28.13 -19.53
CA ASN A 94 -13.57 -29.22 -20.28
C ASN A 94 -13.58 -30.56 -19.52
N GLY A 95 -13.90 -30.55 -18.23
CA GLY A 95 -13.85 -31.73 -17.38
C GLY A 95 -12.44 -32.11 -16.95
N ASP A 96 -11.50 -31.16 -16.96
CA ASP A 96 -10.13 -31.36 -16.51
C ASP A 96 -10.09 -31.55 -14.98
N ASP A 97 -9.08 -32.28 -14.49
CA ASP A 97 -8.81 -32.35 -13.05
C ASP A 97 -8.23 -31.01 -12.57
N ILE A 98 -9.02 -30.29 -11.78
CA ILE A 98 -8.67 -28.96 -11.27
C ILE A 98 -7.40 -29.00 -10.41
N GLU A 99 -7.16 -30.09 -9.67
CA GLU A 99 -5.98 -30.21 -8.82
C GLU A 99 -4.71 -30.29 -9.67
N ASP A 100 -4.72 -31.18 -10.67
CA ASP A 100 -3.60 -31.35 -11.59
C ASP A 100 -3.37 -30.11 -12.47
N TRP A 101 -4.46 -29.48 -12.94
CA TRP A 101 -4.41 -28.22 -13.66
C TRP A 101 -3.75 -27.12 -12.82
N ALA A 102 -4.15 -26.95 -11.56
CA ALA A 102 -3.60 -25.92 -10.69
C ALA A 102 -2.11 -26.18 -10.37
N LEU A 103 -1.72 -27.44 -10.18
CA LEU A 103 -0.31 -27.81 -9.98
C LEU A 103 0.54 -27.52 -11.21
N THR A 104 0.04 -27.88 -12.39
CA THR A 104 0.68 -27.63 -13.69
C THR A 104 0.80 -26.13 -13.92
N ARG A 105 -0.29 -25.38 -13.78
CA ARG A 105 -0.31 -23.93 -13.97
C ARG A 105 0.64 -23.21 -13.01
N ARG A 106 0.73 -23.66 -11.75
CA ARG A 106 1.70 -23.11 -10.78
C ARG A 106 3.15 -23.38 -11.17
N ALA A 107 3.44 -24.55 -11.75
CA ALA A 107 4.78 -24.88 -12.22
C ALA A 107 5.15 -24.03 -13.44
N GLU A 108 4.22 -23.83 -14.37
CA GLU A 108 4.39 -22.95 -15.53
C GLU A 108 4.71 -21.51 -15.12
N ILE A 109 3.90 -20.92 -14.23
CA ILE A 109 4.10 -19.53 -13.77
C ILE A 109 5.48 -19.35 -13.15
N ARG A 110 5.92 -20.29 -12.28
CA ARG A 110 7.25 -20.21 -11.67
C ARG A 110 8.39 -20.32 -12.67
N LYS A 111 8.21 -21.12 -13.74
CA LYS A 111 9.21 -21.26 -14.80
C LYS A 111 9.31 -19.98 -15.62
N GLN A 112 8.17 -19.37 -15.94
CA GLN A 112 8.11 -18.10 -16.66
C GLN A 112 8.78 -16.97 -15.86
N ASP A 113 8.52 -16.87 -14.55
CA ASP A 113 9.19 -15.89 -13.68
C ASP A 113 10.72 -16.05 -13.69
N GLN A 114 11.21 -17.30 -13.75
CA GLN A 114 12.65 -17.57 -13.80
C GLN A 114 13.25 -17.20 -15.17
N GLU A 115 12.56 -17.51 -16.26
CA GLU A 115 12.98 -17.17 -17.62
C GLU A 115 13.03 -15.64 -17.83
N ASP A 116 12.03 -14.90 -17.33
CA ASP A 116 11.97 -13.45 -17.42
C ASP A 116 13.12 -12.77 -16.64
N LEU A 117 13.54 -13.34 -15.50
CA LEU A 117 14.69 -12.85 -14.74
C LEU A 117 16.01 -13.07 -15.51
N GLU A 118 16.18 -14.26 -16.09
CA GLU A 118 17.38 -14.59 -16.86
C GLU A 118 17.51 -13.77 -18.17
N GLU A 119 16.41 -13.41 -18.82
CA GLU A 119 16.43 -12.50 -19.98
C GLU A 119 16.78 -11.06 -19.57
N ARG A 120 16.30 -10.59 -18.42
CA ARG A 120 16.57 -9.24 -17.94
C ARG A 120 18.04 -9.03 -17.59
N ASP A 121 18.69 -10.05 -17.03
CA ASP A 121 20.13 -10.02 -16.73
C ASP A 121 20.99 -10.03 -18.02
N LYS A 122 20.60 -10.80 -19.05
CA LYS A 122 21.30 -10.84 -20.34
C LYS A 122 21.18 -9.54 -21.14
N ASN A 123 20.07 -8.81 -20.99
CA ASN A 123 19.85 -7.55 -21.69
C ASN A 123 20.42 -6.31 -20.97
N SER A 124 20.93 -6.47 -19.74
CA SER A 124 21.57 -5.40 -18.96
C SER A 124 23.06 -5.19 -19.27
N GLU A 125 23.69 -6.03 -20.10
CA GLU A 125 25.14 -6.01 -20.34
C GLU A 125 25.62 -5.00 -21.41
N VAL A 126 24.72 -4.26 -22.06
CA VAL A 126 25.08 -3.32 -23.17
C VAL A 126 24.99 -1.84 -22.78
N ALA A 127 24.66 -1.51 -21.53
CA ALA A 127 24.61 -0.12 -21.06
C ALA A 127 25.43 0.10 -19.79
N SER A 128 26.74 -0.14 -19.88
CA SER A 128 27.69 0.37 -18.88
C SER A 128 28.44 1.58 -19.43
N SER A 129 28.12 2.76 -18.90
CA SER A 129 29.09 3.83 -18.69
C SER A 129 29.05 4.22 -17.21
N PRO A 130 30.21 4.48 -16.58
CA PRO A 130 30.34 4.50 -15.14
C PRO A 130 30.10 5.89 -14.56
N VAL A 131 29.21 5.99 -13.57
CA VAL A 131 29.32 7.00 -12.50
C VAL A 131 28.98 6.31 -11.19
N THR A 132 30.01 5.78 -10.55
CA THR A 132 30.01 5.40 -9.14
C THR A 132 30.32 6.65 -8.31
N GLU A 133 29.44 6.99 -7.37
CA GLU A 133 29.72 7.21 -5.94
C GLU A 133 28.72 8.17 -5.29
N CYS A 134 27.68 7.61 -4.66
CA CYS A 134 27.35 7.81 -3.23
C CYS A 134 25.97 7.23 -2.89
N ILE A 135 25.87 5.89 -2.85
CA ILE A 135 24.88 5.18 -2.01
C ILE A 135 25.60 3.93 -1.47
N PRO A 136 25.61 3.66 -0.15
CA PRO A 136 26.13 2.40 0.36
C PRO A 136 25.17 1.27 -0.04
N GLU A 137 25.55 0.54 -1.07
CA GLU A 137 24.89 -0.67 -1.55
C GLU A 137 25.26 -1.83 -0.63
N LEU A 138 24.24 -2.36 0.06
CA LEU A 138 24.33 -3.57 0.85
C LEU A 138 24.42 -4.75 -0.12
N VAL A 139 25.66 -5.19 -0.40
CA VAL A 139 25.95 -6.44 -1.09
C VAL A 139 25.36 -7.60 -0.27
N ALA A 140 24.31 -8.23 -0.78
CA ALA A 140 23.85 -9.52 -0.29
C ALA A 140 24.58 -10.63 -1.08
N PRO A 141 25.37 -11.50 -0.43
CA PRO A 141 25.96 -12.64 -1.11
C PRO A 141 24.91 -13.77 -1.33
N PRO A 142 25.16 -14.70 -2.27
CA PRO A 142 24.20 -15.75 -2.64
C PRO A 142 24.01 -16.74 -1.49
N LEU A 143 22.75 -17.01 -1.12
CA LEU A 143 22.39 -17.98 -0.08
C LEU A 143 22.40 -19.42 -0.63
N GLU A 144 23.57 -20.05 -0.64
CA GLU A 144 23.65 -21.50 -0.58
C GLU A 144 23.77 -21.96 0.89
N ASN A 145 22.76 -22.73 1.32
CA ASN A 145 22.78 -23.69 2.42
C ASN A 145 23.87 -23.53 3.51
N SER A 146 23.64 -22.71 4.53
CA SER A 146 24.17 -22.99 5.87
C SER A 146 23.46 -22.19 6.95
N ARG A 147 23.25 -22.87 8.08
CA ARG A 147 22.55 -22.44 9.30
C ARG A 147 22.84 -20.98 9.68
N LEU A 148 21.79 -20.17 9.83
CA LEU A 148 21.87 -18.81 10.36
C LEU A 148 22.51 -18.82 11.77
N PRO A 149 23.58 -18.06 12.02
CA PRO A 149 24.00 -17.75 13.38
C PRO A 149 22.94 -16.89 14.06
N ASN A 150 22.68 -17.12 15.35
CA ASN A 150 21.81 -16.31 16.20
C ASN A 150 22.36 -14.88 16.34
N HIS A 151 22.21 -14.04 15.33
CA HIS A 151 22.46 -12.62 15.43
C HIS A 151 21.23 -11.93 16.03
N VAL A 152 21.36 -11.52 17.29
CA VAL A 152 20.40 -10.61 17.91
C VAL A 152 20.56 -9.26 17.25
N PHE A 153 19.58 -8.88 16.43
CA PHE A 153 19.54 -7.59 15.77
C PHE A 153 19.34 -6.49 16.81
N SER A 154 20.40 -5.74 17.12
CA SER A 154 20.34 -4.58 18.01
C SER A 154 20.66 -3.32 17.20
N ALA A 155 19.69 -2.41 17.12
CA ALA A 155 19.90 -1.12 16.47
C ALA A 155 20.99 -0.32 17.21
N PRO A 156 21.83 0.45 16.50
CA PRO A 156 22.83 1.31 17.14
C PRO A 156 22.13 2.36 18.02
N ALA A 157 22.72 2.67 19.17
CA ALA A 157 22.11 3.52 20.21
C ALA A 157 21.67 4.92 19.70
N GLN A 158 22.26 5.40 18.61
CA GLN A 158 21.91 6.68 17.98
C GLN A 158 20.57 6.65 17.22
N LEU A 159 20.10 5.46 16.81
CA LEU A 159 18.80 5.23 16.17
C LEU A 159 17.75 4.68 17.14
N ALA A 160 18.11 4.48 18.41
CA ALA A 160 17.16 4.01 19.40
C ALA A 160 16.08 5.07 19.63
N ALA A 161 14.82 4.69 19.42
CA ALA A 161 13.70 5.57 19.72
C ALA A 161 13.76 5.98 21.20
N PRO A 162 13.64 7.27 21.53
CA PRO A 162 13.69 7.73 22.93
C PRO A 162 12.53 7.21 23.78
N GLN A 163 11.53 6.57 23.16
CA GLN A 163 10.44 5.90 23.86
C GLN A 163 10.45 4.41 23.59
N HIS A 164 10.58 3.64 24.67
CA HIS A 164 10.41 2.20 24.65
C HIS A 164 8.93 1.88 24.51
N PHE A 165 8.56 1.13 23.46
CA PHE A 165 7.20 0.63 23.33
C PHE A 165 6.98 -0.48 24.37
N TYR A 166 5.93 -0.36 25.16
CA TYR A 166 5.52 -1.42 26.08
C TYR A 166 4.56 -2.36 25.33
N PRO A 167 4.76 -3.68 25.36
CA PRO A 167 3.93 -4.65 24.63
C PRO A 167 2.42 -4.61 24.94
N GLY A 168 2.00 -3.87 25.97
CA GLY A 168 0.58 -3.70 26.34
C GLY A 168 -0.06 -2.36 25.94
N ILE A 169 0.68 -1.44 25.29
CA ILE A 169 0.15 -0.13 24.89
C ILE A 169 0.29 0.02 23.38
N PRO A 170 -0.83 -0.02 22.62
CA PRO A 170 -0.76 0.18 21.18
C PRO A 170 -0.26 1.59 20.86
N PRO A 171 0.53 1.76 19.79
CA PRO A 171 1.07 3.06 19.43
C PRO A 171 -0.06 4.06 19.11
N PRO A 172 0.15 5.36 19.36
CA PRO A 172 -0.90 6.37 19.20
C PRO A 172 -1.40 6.50 17.76
N SER A 173 -0.62 6.03 16.78
CA SER A 173 -1.00 5.93 15.36
C SER A 173 -2.14 4.92 15.11
N VAL A 174 -2.35 3.95 16.01
CA VAL A 174 -3.37 2.88 15.89
C VAL A 174 -4.67 3.24 16.62
N ALA A 175 -4.74 4.39 17.29
CA ALA A 175 -5.96 4.85 17.94
C ALA A 175 -6.95 5.46 16.93
N HIS A 176 -8.01 4.71 16.60
CA HIS A 176 -9.06 5.10 15.65
C HIS A 176 -10.06 6.14 16.20
N SER A 177 -9.95 6.53 17.47
CA SER A 177 -10.85 7.52 18.08
C SER A 177 -10.12 8.55 18.96
N VAL A 178 -10.58 9.80 18.90
CA VAL A 178 -10.10 10.91 19.76
C VAL A 178 -10.31 10.60 21.24
N LYS A 179 -11.38 9.89 21.60
CA LYS A 179 -11.66 9.45 22.98
C LYS A 179 -10.64 8.41 23.47
N GLN A 180 -10.18 7.51 22.59
CA GLN A 180 -9.15 6.52 22.91
C GLN A 180 -7.77 7.17 23.11
N ARG A 181 -7.43 8.22 22.36
CA ARG A 181 -6.16 8.97 22.57
C ARG A 181 -6.14 9.69 23.91
N ALA A 182 -7.30 10.17 24.38
CA ALA A 182 -7.40 10.89 25.65
C ALA A 182 -7.22 10.00 26.88
N SER A 183 -7.58 8.71 26.82
CA SER A 183 -7.41 7.79 27.95
C SER A 183 -5.96 7.34 28.16
N ILE A 184 -5.19 7.16 27.07
CA ILE A 184 -3.78 6.74 27.13
C ILE A 184 -2.89 7.79 27.82
N ARG A 185 -3.27 9.08 27.79
CA ARG A 185 -2.50 10.17 28.42
C ARG A 185 -2.74 10.35 29.92
N ARG A 186 -3.65 9.59 30.53
CA ARG A 186 -3.93 9.72 31.97
C ARG A 186 -2.89 8.92 32.76
N LYS A 187 -1.95 9.61 33.38
CA LYS A 187 -0.97 9.03 34.32
C LYS A 187 -1.72 8.30 35.45
N PRO A 188 -1.24 7.12 35.91
CA PRO A 188 -1.78 6.50 37.11
C PRO A 188 -1.56 7.43 38.30
N ARG A 189 -2.65 7.74 39.00
CA ARG A 189 -2.68 8.50 40.25
C ARG A 189 -1.99 7.64 41.30
N LYS A 190 -0.92 8.15 41.93
CA LYS A 190 -0.28 7.47 43.08
C LYS A 190 -1.34 7.29 44.17
N GLU A 191 -1.74 6.05 44.41
CA GLU A 191 -2.50 5.68 45.60
C GLU A 191 -1.57 5.67 46.81
N GLY A 192 -2.00 6.32 47.87
CA GLY A 192 -1.26 6.43 49.11
C GLY A 192 -2.00 7.27 50.13
N LYS A 193 -3.10 6.74 50.68
CA LYS A 193 -3.47 6.93 52.10
C LYS A 193 -4.65 6.02 52.46
N LYS A 194 -4.42 5.19 53.48
CA LYS A 194 -5.41 4.47 54.28
C LYS A 194 -6.28 5.47 55.06
N GLU A 195 -7.58 5.23 55.09
CA GLU A 195 -8.56 5.54 56.16
C GLU A 195 -9.90 4.95 55.69
N GLU A 196 -10.36 3.82 56.20
CA GLU A 196 -11.17 3.61 57.42
C GLU A 196 -12.65 4.04 57.24
N TRP A 197 -13.51 3.02 57.14
CA TRP A 197 -14.96 2.89 57.30
C TRP A 197 -15.87 4.14 57.26
N LYS A 198 -16.86 4.13 56.34
CA LYS A 198 -18.28 4.21 56.73
C LYS A 198 -19.23 3.71 55.65
N ASP A 199 -20.12 2.85 56.11
CA ASP A 199 -21.34 2.33 55.52
C ASP A 199 -22.29 3.47 55.13
N GLY A 200 -23.08 3.29 54.07
CA GLY A 200 -23.93 4.34 53.52
C GLY A 200 -24.55 3.97 52.18
N SER A 201 -25.55 3.09 52.24
CA SER A 201 -26.64 2.98 51.27
C SER A 201 -27.24 4.36 50.95
N ASP A 202 -27.33 4.75 49.67
CA ASP A 202 -28.61 5.27 49.14
C ASP A 202 -28.68 5.43 47.62
N SER A 203 -29.93 5.43 47.21
CA SER A 203 -30.56 5.38 45.90
C SER A 203 -30.40 6.63 45.00
N ASP A 204 -30.81 6.43 43.75
CA ASP A 204 -31.38 7.38 42.78
C ASP A 204 -30.54 8.11 41.71
N SER A 205 -30.81 7.70 40.46
CA SER A 205 -31.44 8.48 39.39
C SER A 205 -31.24 10.01 39.40
N ASP A 206 -30.66 10.59 38.35
CA ASP A 206 -31.34 11.65 37.56
C ASP A 206 -30.56 12.06 36.29
N SER A 207 -31.38 12.32 35.28
CA SER A 207 -31.17 12.93 33.98
C SER A 207 -30.52 14.33 33.99
N GLY A 208 -29.92 14.75 32.86
CA GLY A 208 -29.26 16.07 32.83
C GLY A 208 -28.78 16.61 31.49
N ARG A 209 -29.62 16.59 30.45
CA ARG A 209 -29.47 17.38 29.22
C ARG A 209 -29.24 18.87 29.55
N LYS A 210 -28.15 19.51 29.08
CA LYS A 210 -28.15 20.97 28.79
C LYS A 210 -27.39 21.32 27.51
N ARG A 211 -28.17 21.50 26.44
CA ARG A 211 -27.84 22.36 25.29
C ARG A 211 -27.66 23.79 25.82
N ARG A 212 -26.58 24.48 25.45
CA ARG A 212 -26.53 25.95 25.52
C ARG A 212 -26.38 26.49 24.10
N LYS A 213 -27.50 26.99 23.56
CA LYS A 213 -27.54 28.10 22.60
C LYS A 213 -27.63 29.38 23.43
N LYS A 214 -26.79 30.37 23.09
CA LYS A 214 -27.05 31.83 23.08
C LYS A 214 -25.70 32.52 22.87
N LYS A 215 -25.54 33.67 22.22
CA LYS A 215 -26.29 34.56 21.31
C LYS A 215 -25.51 35.88 21.43
N GLU A 216 -25.23 36.52 20.30
CA GLU A 216 -24.90 37.96 20.11
C GLU A 216 -23.81 38.58 21.00
N GLU A 217 -22.79 39.16 20.37
CA GLU A 217 -22.87 40.54 19.87
C GLU A 217 -22.03 40.67 18.58
#